data_AF-A0A2E4G3V3-F1
#
_entry.id   AF-A0A2E4G3V3-F1
#
_cell.length_a   1.000
_cell.length_b   1.000
_cell.length_c   1.000
_cell.angle_alpha   90.00
_cell.angle_beta   90.00
_cell.angle_gamma   90.00
#
_symmetry.space_group_name_H-M   'P 1'
#
loop_
_entity.id
_entity.type
_entity.pdbx_description
1 polymer ?
#
loop_
_entity_poly.entity_id
_entity_poly.type
_entity_poly.pdbx_seq_one_letter_code
_entity_poly.pdbx_strand_id
1 'polypeptide(L)'
;MRLIFTFLFYFGLNFAFSQNGLSKTEFDLGIVAVQNDDVIDLNIVNQTEKDVFILRVDRKVQHAVLFSSKLIKSKNAILFRIKFNPQKKGNFEEEIGIYLSSNSEPILLKFRGEVKEFPKNKLQSCPSFAQNSEAQTTYFAHEERKVNEIQSEYVELMDIQTLKEVQQNKEVLNIVQETPKKKEEPPLLIKPQPKPRLANDAIVENNTTKTLLDDKYKPNNIVFLIDASTSMREAGRMDLLKTTMIKLMEPLRSIDYLSIVTYSGEASTLMPPTSGKDKNIIKSSIENIPAAGSTQAVKGIKEAIEVGLSNFIENGNNQIFLASDGAFDIGERNTRLRNQISKTAESGLSISVIGIKNENWTAKRLKEIASLGKGNYVKIKSEKETEQVLEDVKINALK
;
A
#
# COMPACT_ATOMS: atom_id res chain seq x y z
N MET A 1 -35.32 38.14 55.59
CA MET A 1 -34.31 37.07 55.49
C MET A 1 -34.35 36.55 54.05
N ARG A 2 -33.42 36.99 53.18
CA ARG A 2 -33.34 36.59 51.77
C ARG A 2 -32.51 35.31 51.68
N LEU A 3 -33.12 34.19 51.29
CA LEU A 3 -32.39 32.97 50.93
C LEU A 3 -32.07 33.02 49.43
N ILE A 4 -30.79 33.05 49.11
CA ILE A 4 -30.25 32.88 47.75
C ILE A 4 -30.01 31.37 47.58
N PHE A 5 -30.74 30.74 46.65
CA PHE A 5 -30.49 29.37 46.21
C PHE A 5 -29.45 29.43 45.08
N THR A 6 -28.22 29.03 45.38
CA THR A 6 -27.15 28.89 44.38
C THR A 6 -27.27 27.51 43.74
N PHE A 7 -27.72 27.45 42.49
CA PHE A 7 -27.77 26.23 41.69
C PHE A 7 -26.37 25.98 41.11
N LEU A 8 -25.62 25.03 41.70
CA LEU A 8 -24.29 24.64 41.22
C LEU A 8 -24.46 23.69 40.03
N PHE A 9 -24.28 24.20 38.81
CA PHE A 9 -24.28 23.41 37.58
C PHE A 9 -22.96 22.61 37.51
N TYR A 10 -22.99 21.35 37.92
CA TYR A 10 -21.86 20.43 37.77
C TYR A 10 -21.76 20.03 36.29
N PHE A 11 -21.03 20.81 35.49
CA PHE A 11 -20.67 20.43 34.13
C PHE A 11 -19.48 19.46 34.22
N GLY A 12 -19.77 18.16 34.36
CA GLY A 12 -18.77 17.12 34.30
C GLY A 12 -18.21 17.01 32.88
N LEU A 13 -17.00 17.53 32.66
CA LEU A 13 -16.19 17.24 31.48
C LEU A 13 -15.82 15.75 31.51
N ASN A 14 -16.60 14.92 30.82
CA ASN A 14 -16.19 13.57 30.46
C ASN A 14 -15.12 13.70 29.37
N PHE A 15 -13.84 13.73 29.77
CA PHE A 15 -12.75 13.48 28.83
C PHE A 15 -12.78 11.99 28.47
N ALA A 16 -13.44 11.64 27.37
CA ALA A 16 -13.26 10.34 26.74
C ALA A 16 -11.84 10.29 26.18
N PHE A 17 -10.93 9.62 26.88
CA PHE A 17 -9.63 9.28 26.30
C PHE A 17 -9.87 8.30 25.15
N SER A 18 -9.52 8.72 23.92
CA SER A 18 -9.57 7.81 22.77
C SER A 18 -8.58 6.67 22.99
N GLN A 19 -9.08 5.44 22.97
CA GLN A 19 -8.24 4.23 23.04
C GLN A 19 -7.99 3.72 21.63
N ASN A 20 -6.78 3.22 21.39
CA ASN A 20 -6.43 2.67 20.09
C ASN A 20 -6.66 1.15 20.06
N GLY A 21 -6.88 0.60 18.88
CA GLY A 21 -6.98 -0.84 18.66
C GLY A 21 -6.19 -1.23 17.42
N LEU A 22 -6.12 -2.54 17.17
CA LEU A 22 -5.48 -3.09 15.98
C LEU A 22 -6.53 -3.68 15.03
N SER A 23 -6.35 -3.52 13.72
CA SER A 23 -7.27 -4.04 12.71
C SER A 23 -7.33 -5.58 12.66
N LYS A 24 -6.27 -6.25 13.14
CA LYS A 24 -6.18 -7.70 13.29
C LYS A 24 -5.45 -8.05 14.58
N THR A 25 -6.01 -8.98 15.35
CA THR A 25 -5.43 -9.46 16.62
C THR A 25 -5.31 -10.98 16.68
N GLU A 26 -5.81 -11.71 15.68
CA GLU A 26 -5.72 -13.17 15.61
C GLU A 26 -4.88 -13.59 14.40
N PHE A 27 -3.93 -14.50 14.63
CA PHE A 27 -2.97 -14.95 13.62
C PHE A 27 -2.81 -16.46 13.66
N ASP A 28 -2.79 -17.09 12.48
CA ASP A 28 -2.56 -18.52 12.32
C ASP A 28 -1.20 -18.74 11.64
N LEU A 29 -0.32 -19.47 12.33
CA LEU A 29 1.02 -19.85 11.88
C LEU A 29 1.00 -21.11 11.00
N GLY A 30 -0.14 -21.80 10.94
CA GLY A 30 -0.31 -23.05 10.24
C GLY A 30 0.52 -24.18 10.86
N ILE A 31 1.17 -24.97 10.00
CA ILE A 31 2.01 -26.09 10.42
C ILE A 31 3.42 -25.59 10.69
N VAL A 32 3.90 -25.79 11.91
CA VAL A 32 5.28 -25.54 12.33
C VAL A 32 6.06 -26.85 12.22
N ALA A 33 6.91 -26.94 11.20
CA ALA A 33 7.74 -28.13 10.97
C ALA A 33 9.18 -27.80 10.53
N VAL A 34 9.40 -26.68 9.86
CA VAL A 34 10.72 -26.28 9.35
C VAL A 34 11.16 -24.92 9.93
N GLN A 35 12.33 -24.44 9.52
CA GLN A 35 12.89 -23.18 10.00
C GLN A 35 12.00 -22.00 9.58
N ASN A 36 11.82 -21.03 10.48
CA ASN A 36 11.04 -19.80 10.29
C ASN A 36 9.51 -19.99 10.27
N ASP A 37 9.00 -21.22 10.34
CA ASP A 37 7.57 -21.45 10.57
C ASP A 37 7.12 -20.99 11.97
N ASP A 38 8.07 -20.90 12.88
CA ASP A 38 7.90 -20.47 14.26
C ASP A 38 8.05 -18.95 14.44
N VAL A 39 8.21 -18.19 13.35
CA VAL A 39 8.42 -16.74 13.37
C VAL A 39 7.35 -16.04 12.54
N ILE A 40 6.82 -14.94 13.08
CA ILE A 40 5.90 -14.03 12.39
C ILE A 40 6.33 -12.58 12.57
N ASP A 41 6.21 -11.82 11.50
CA ASP A 41 6.44 -10.39 11.42
C ASP A 41 5.10 -9.68 11.31
N LEU A 42 4.85 -8.73 12.21
CA LEU A 42 3.69 -7.85 12.16
C LEU A 42 4.17 -6.44 11.78
N ASN A 43 3.75 -5.96 10.62
CA ASN A 43 3.96 -4.59 10.18
C ASN A 43 2.84 -3.73 10.75
N ILE A 44 3.11 -3.08 11.88
CA ILE A 44 2.12 -2.27 12.60
C ILE A 44 2.18 -0.84 12.07
N VAL A 45 1.12 -0.39 11.40
CA VAL A 45 0.99 0.96 10.83
C VAL A 45 0.12 1.82 11.72
N ASN A 46 0.65 2.93 12.23
CA ASN A 46 -0.11 3.87 13.02
C ASN A 46 -0.92 4.81 12.12
N GLN A 47 -2.21 4.52 12.01
CA GLN A 47 -3.17 5.33 11.27
C GLN A 47 -3.76 6.47 12.12
N THR A 48 -3.45 6.54 13.42
CA THR A 48 -3.88 7.65 14.27
C THR A 48 -3.06 8.92 14.00
N GLU A 49 -3.55 10.06 14.44
CA GLU A 49 -2.83 11.34 14.27
C GLU A 49 -1.72 11.54 15.31
N LYS A 50 -1.66 10.71 16.35
CA LYS A 50 -0.72 10.84 17.46
C LYS A 50 0.32 9.74 17.41
N ASP A 51 1.51 10.08 17.86
CA ASP A 51 2.55 9.12 18.15
C ASP A 51 2.12 8.19 19.29
N VAL A 52 2.41 6.89 19.15
CA VAL A 52 2.05 5.88 20.14
C VAL A 52 3.29 5.12 20.57
N PHE A 53 3.50 5.00 21.89
CA PHE A 53 4.62 4.26 22.44
C PHE A 53 4.20 2.84 22.86
N ILE A 54 5.00 1.84 22.49
CA ILE A 54 4.97 0.52 23.11
C ILE A 54 5.68 0.62 24.45
N LEU A 55 4.90 0.55 25.52
CA LEU A 55 5.38 0.62 26.89
C LEU A 55 5.96 -0.74 27.33
N ARG A 56 5.21 -1.81 27.06
CA ARG A 56 5.53 -3.16 27.52
C ARG A 56 4.92 -4.21 26.59
N VAL A 57 5.56 -5.38 26.54
CA VAL A 57 5.02 -6.56 25.87
C VAL A 57 5.05 -7.73 26.85
N ASP A 58 3.87 -8.22 27.21
CA ASP A 58 3.70 -9.39 28.08
C ASP A 58 3.68 -10.66 27.23
N ARG A 59 4.58 -11.58 27.53
CA ARG A 59 4.77 -12.84 26.80
C ARG A 59 5.33 -13.92 27.73
N LYS A 60 5.12 -15.20 27.38
CA LYS A 60 5.81 -16.29 28.08
C LYS A 60 7.31 -16.28 27.75
N VAL A 61 8.13 -16.75 28.69
CA VAL A 61 9.62 -16.77 28.60
C VAL A 61 10.13 -17.46 27.33
N GLN A 62 9.40 -18.44 26.81
CA GLN A 62 9.74 -19.16 25.59
C GLN A 62 9.57 -18.34 24.29
N HIS A 63 8.91 -17.18 24.32
CA HIS A 63 8.75 -16.33 23.15
C HIS A 63 9.85 -15.25 23.10
N ALA A 64 10.44 -15.08 21.92
CA ALA A 64 11.25 -13.89 21.66
C ALA A 64 10.38 -12.86 20.92
N VAL A 65 10.48 -11.60 21.33
CA VAL A 65 9.80 -10.48 20.68
C VAL A 65 10.81 -9.39 20.42
N LEU A 66 10.75 -8.83 19.21
CA LEU A 66 11.57 -7.72 18.75
C LEU A 66 10.68 -6.70 18.06
N PHE A 67 11.02 -5.42 18.20
CA PHE A 67 10.39 -4.36 17.42
C PHE A 67 11.44 -3.35 16.95
N SER A 68 11.27 -2.83 15.73
CA SER A 68 12.24 -1.90 15.13
C SER A 68 12.32 -0.57 15.89
N SER A 69 11.24 -0.16 16.56
CA SER A 69 11.16 1.03 17.41
C SER A 69 10.09 0.84 18.50
N LYS A 70 10.30 1.45 19.68
CA LYS A 70 9.24 1.58 20.70
C LYS A 70 8.24 2.68 20.38
N LEU A 71 8.62 3.64 19.55
CA LEU A 71 7.76 4.74 19.12
C LEU A 71 7.19 4.41 17.74
N ILE A 72 5.87 4.30 17.66
CA ILE A 72 5.12 4.20 16.41
C ILE A 72 4.65 5.61 16.07
N LYS A 73 5.44 6.31 15.27
CA LYS A 73 5.08 7.66 14.84
C LYS A 73 3.76 7.65 14.10
N SER A 74 2.99 8.72 14.24
CA SER A 74 1.80 8.99 13.44
C SER A 74 2.09 8.76 11.95
N LYS A 75 1.20 8.04 11.27
CA LYS A 75 1.27 7.68 9.85
C LYS A 75 2.53 6.92 9.41
N ASN A 76 3.24 6.29 10.35
CA ASN A 76 4.41 5.44 10.06
C ASN A 76 4.16 3.99 10.48
N ALA A 77 5.05 3.09 10.03
CA ALA A 77 5.03 1.69 10.40
C ALA A 77 6.22 1.32 11.30
N ILE A 78 6.03 0.28 12.11
CA ILE A 78 7.12 -0.45 12.78
C ILE A 78 7.00 -1.95 12.50
N LEU A 79 8.13 -2.65 12.55
CA LEU A 79 8.18 -4.10 12.45
C LEU A 79 8.09 -4.66 13.86
N PHE A 80 7.18 -5.60 14.09
CA PHE A 80 7.03 -6.31 15.34
C PHE A 80 7.17 -7.81 15.09
N ARG A 81 8.36 -8.35 15.34
CA ARG A 81 8.73 -9.75 15.10
C ARG A 81 8.54 -10.58 16.34
N ILE A 82 7.88 -11.71 16.19
CA ILE A 82 7.60 -12.66 17.27
C ILE A 82 8.12 -14.03 16.84
N LYS A 83 8.92 -14.65 17.70
CA LYS A 83 9.34 -16.04 17.55
C LYS A 83 8.74 -16.89 18.67
N PHE A 84 8.03 -17.94 18.28
CA PHE A 84 7.46 -18.96 19.14
C PHE A 84 8.50 -20.08 19.34
N ASN A 85 8.74 -20.50 20.57
CA ASN A 85 9.53 -21.71 20.83
C ASN A 85 8.63 -22.74 21.53
N PRO A 86 7.79 -23.48 20.78
CA PRO A 86 6.88 -24.46 21.35
C PRO A 86 7.64 -25.60 22.04
N GLN A 87 7.12 -26.04 23.19
CA GLN A 87 7.77 -27.06 24.04
C GLN A 87 7.19 -28.47 23.85
N LYS A 88 6.05 -28.59 23.15
CA LYS A 88 5.33 -29.84 22.90
C LYS A 88 4.83 -29.85 21.46
N LYS A 89 4.65 -31.06 20.91
CA LYS A 89 3.98 -31.27 19.63
C LYS A 89 2.46 -31.14 19.78
N GLY A 90 1.77 -30.86 18.68
CA GLY A 90 0.32 -30.70 18.60
C GLY A 90 -0.11 -29.24 18.47
N ASN A 91 -1.42 -29.01 18.58
CA ASN A 91 -2.01 -27.68 18.46
C ASN A 91 -1.62 -26.80 19.65
N PHE A 92 -1.37 -25.52 19.37
CA PHE A 92 -1.17 -24.50 20.40
C PHE A 92 -2.03 -23.27 20.13
N GLU A 93 -2.36 -22.59 21.23
CA GLU A 93 -2.96 -21.27 21.25
C GLU A 93 -2.26 -20.46 22.33
N GLU A 94 -1.66 -19.34 21.94
CA GLU A 94 -0.81 -18.51 22.78
C GLU A 94 -1.21 -17.04 22.63
N GLU A 95 -1.14 -16.27 23.73
CA GLU A 95 -1.48 -14.84 23.73
C GLU A 95 -0.27 -13.98 24.11
N ILE A 96 -0.13 -12.84 23.44
CA ILE A 96 0.87 -11.80 23.73
C ILE A 96 0.14 -10.47 23.93
N GLY A 97 0.35 -9.86 25.10
CA GLY A 97 -0.28 -8.58 25.44
C GLY A 97 0.64 -7.40 25.12
N ILE A 98 0.15 -6.42 24.35
CA ILE A 98 0.89 -5.21 24.01
C ILE A 98 0.30 -4.02 24.77
N TYR A 99 1.11 -3.38 25.61
CA TYR A 99 0.74 -2.16 26.33
C TYR A 99 1.18 -0.94 25.52
N LEU A 100 0.20 -0.17 25.07
CA LEU A 100 0.40 1.08 24.34
C LEU A 100 0.15 2.28 25.24
N SER A 101 0.82 3.40 24.97
CA SER A 101 0.62 4.65 25.71
C SER A 101 -0.79 5.24 25.57
N SER A 102 -1.53 4.84 24.53
CA SER A 102 -2.91 5.26 24.27
C SER A 102 -3.96 4.33 24.90
N ASN A 103 -3.55 3.27 25.60
CA ASN A 103 -4.45 2.26 26.13
C ASN A 103 -4.29 2.07 27.64
N SER A 104 -5.40 1.85 28.33
CA SER A 104 -5.41 1.50 29.76
C SER A 104 -5.21 0.00 29.99
N GLU A 105 -5.66 -0.83 29.05
CA GLU A 105 -5.51 -2.28 29.04
C GLU A 105 -4.65 -2.74 27.84
N PRO A 106 -3.95 -3.89 27.94
CA PRO A 106 -3.17 -4.39 26.82
C PRO A 106 -4.05 -4.83 25.65
N ILE A 107 -3.56 -4.63 24.43
CA ILE A 107 -4.11 -5.26 23.24
C ILE A 107 -3.61 -6.71 23.20
N LEU A 108 -4.52 -7.67 23.26
CA LEU A 108 -4.19 -9.10 23.25
C LEU A 108 -4.09 -9.60 21.81
N LEU A 109 -2.91 -10.06 21.43
CA LEU A 109 -2.67 -10.76 20.17
C LEU A 109 -2.72 -12.27 20.40
N LYS A 110 -3.58 -12.97 19.67
CA LYS A 110 -3.75 -14.44 19.74
C LYS A 110 -3.07 -15.11 18.56
N PHE A 111 -2.31 -16.15 18.84
CA PHE A 111 -1.59 -16.93 17.85
C PHE A 111 -1.96 -18.41 17.96
N ARG A 112 -2.22 -19.04 16.82
CA ARG A 112 -2.57 -20.45 16.72
C ARG A 112 -1.68 -21.17 15.71
N GLY A 113 -1.56 -22.49 15.85
CA GLY A 113 -0.85 -23.34 14.90
C GLY A 113 -0.72 -24.78 15.38
N GLU A 114 -0.12 -25.64 14.56
CA GLU A 114 0.15 -27.05 14.85
C GLU A 114 1.65 -27.34 14.76
N VAL A 115 2.24 -27.87 15.85
CA VAL A 115 3.66 -28.24 15.89
C VAL A 115 3.83 -29.72 15.55
N LYS A 116 4.29 -30.02 14.33
CA LYS A 116 4.57 -31.41 13.90
C LYS A 116 5.99 -31.85 14.23
N GLU A 117 6.94 -30.95 14.03
CA GLU A 117 8.35 -31.17 14.33
C GLU A 117 8.95 -29.96 15.04
N PHE A 118 9.90 -30.21 15.94
CA PHE A 118 10.67 -29.12 16.53
C PHE A 118 11.71 -28.66 15.51
N PRO A 119 11.81 -27.35 15.22
CA PRO A 119 12.89 -26.83 14.38
C PRO A 119 14.24 -27.29 14.95
N LYS A 120 15.04 -28.00 14.14
CA LYS A 120 16.38 -28.46 14.53
C LYS A 120 17.36 -27.29 14.58
N ASN A 121 17.20 -26.39 15.56
CA ASN A 121 18.27 -25.52 16.06
C ASN A 121 17.85 -24.83 17.36
N LYS A 122 18.18 -25.46 18.50
CA LYS A 122 18.17 -24.81 19.82
C LYS A 122 19.40 -23.90 20.06
N LEU A 123 20.25 -23.68 19.05
CA LEU A 123 21.55 -23.01 19.18
C LEU A 123 21.91 -22.14 17.96
N GLN A 124 21.04 -21.21 17.58
CA GLN A 124 21.44 -20.09 16.72
C GLN A 124 21.02 -18.77 17.36
N SER A 125 21.93 -17.80 17.26
CA SER A 125 22.03 -16.54 17.99
C SER A 125 20.69 -15.86 18.26
N CYS A 126 20.56 -15.27 19.46
CA CYS A 126 19.45 -14.40 19.83
C CYS A 126 19.06 -13.51 18.64
N PRO A 127 17.76 -13.41 18.30
CA PRO A 127 17.35 -12.68 17.13
C PRO A 127 17.85 -11.24 17.31
N SER A 128 18.70 -10.81 16.38
CA SER A 128 19.32 -9.50 16.38
C SER A 128 18.93 -8.82 15.08
N PHE A 129 18.78 -7.50 15.13
CA PHE A 129 18.48 -6.66 13.97
C PHE A 129 19.64 -6.57 12.96
N ALA A 130 20.69 -7.39 13.08
CA ALA A 130 21.85 -7.35 12.19
C ALA A 130 21.54 -7.69 10.72
N GLN A 131 20.32 -8.15 10.39
CA GLN A 131 19.96 -8.52 9.02
C GLN A 131 18.74 -7.82 8.41
N ASN A 132 17.92 -7.07 9.16
CA ASN A 132 16.85 -6.22 8.61
C ASN A 132 16.33 -5.29 9.72
N SER A 133 16.49 -3.98 9.55
CA SER A 133 16.13 -2.95 10.53
C SER A 133 14.92 -2.10 10.14
N GLU A 134 14.30 -2.35 8.98
CA GLU A 134 13.28 -1.47 8.42
C GLU A 134 11.92 -2.16 8.40
N ALA A 135 10.91 -1.46 8.90
CA ALA A 135 9.53 -1.90 8.91
C ALA A 135 8.94 -1.81 7.51
N GLN A 136 8.25 -2.87 7.06
CA GLN A 136 7.57 -2.86 5.78
C GLN A 136 6.21 -2.16 5.98
N THR A 137 5.85 -1.28 5.06
CA THR A 137 4.64 -0.43 5.16
C THR A 137 3.46 -0.97 4.33
N THR A 138 3.51 -2.23 3.89
CA THR A 138 2.57 -2.83 2.92
C THR A 138 2.17 -4.27 3.26
N TYR A 139 0.95 -4.65 2.83
CA TYR A 139 0.36 -5.98 2.95
C TYR A 139 0.95 -6.93 1.88
N PHE A 140 1.52 -8.07 2.29
CA PHE A 140 1.92 -9.14 1.38
C PHE A 140 0.79 -10.17 1.30
N ALA A 141 -0.01 -10.15 0.23
CA ALA A 141 -0.72 -11.34 -0.19
C ALA A 141 0.29 -12.25 -0.91
N HIS A 142 0.95 -13.16 -0.19
CA HIS A 142 1.71 -14.21 -0.86
C HIS A 142 0.75 -15.21 -1.47
N GLU A 143 0.67 -15.24 -2.80
CA GLU A 143 0.41 -16.49 -3.52
C GLU A 143 1.59 -17.43 -3.26
N GLU A 144 1.29 -18.53 -2.56
CA GLU A 144 2.17 -19.64 -2.15
C GLU A 144 3.45 -19.28 -1.36
N ARG A 145 3.44 -19.69 -0.08
CA ARG A 145 4.59 -19.58 0.86
C ARG A 145 5.83 -20.27 0.29
N LYS A 146 6.92 -19.53 0.07
CA LYS A 146 8.23 -20.14 -0.22
C LYS A 146 8.78 -20.80 1.04
N VAL A 147 9.42 -21.95 0.87
CA VAL A 147 10.04 -22.71 1.96
C VAL A 147 11.05 -21.85 2.72
N ASN A 148 10.95 -21.80 4.05
CA ASN A 148 11.78 -21.03 4.99
C ASN A 148 11.61 -19.50 4.98
N GLU A 149 10.52 -18.95 4.42
CA GLU A 149 10.21 -17.53 4.53
C GLU A 149 9.39 -17.24 5.81
N ILE A 150 9.73 -16.15 6.51
CA ILE A 150 9.02 -15.70 7.72
C ILE A 150 7.64 -15.19 7.29
N GLN A 151 6.59 -15.61 8.00
CA GLN A 151 5.24 -15.10 7.76
C GLN A 151 5.18 -13.61 8.10
N SER A 152 4.58 -12.80 7.22
CA SER A 152 4.44 -11.36 7.41
C SER A 152 2.98 -10.96 7.34
N GLU A 153 2.53 -10.14 8.28
CA GLU A 153 1.15 -9.68 8.42
C GLU A 153 1.13 -8.16 8.57
N TYR A 154 0.09 -7.53 8.02
CA TYR A 154 -0.10 -6.09 8.11
C TYR A 154 -1.22 -5.78 9.09
N VAL A 155 -0.96 -4.84 10.00
CA VAL A 155 -1.86 -4.53 11.11
C VAL A 155 -1.95 -3.02 11.28
N GLU A 156 -3.15 -2.48 11.25
CA GLU A 156 -3.38 -1.04 11.40
C GLU A 156 -3.72 -0.70 12.84
N LEU A 157 -3.00 0.27 13.41
CA LEU A 157 -3.30 0.87 14.70
C LEU A 157 -4.18 2.10 14.47
N MET A 158 -5.42 2.02 14.94
CA MET A 158 -6.48 3.02 14.72
C MET A 158 -7.23 3.32 16.01
N ASP A 159 -8.05 4.37 16.04
CA ASP A 159 -8.98 4.59 17.14
C ASP A 159 -10.04 3.47 17.20
N ILE A 160 -10.38 3.02 18.41
CA ILE A 160 -11.32 1.91 18.64
C ILE A 160 -12.72 2.18 18.08
N GLN A 161 -13.15 3.44 18.06
CA GLN A 161 -14.44 3.82 17.49
C GLN A 161 -14.47 3.54 15.98
N THR A 162 -13.43 3.96 15.26
CA THR A 162 -13.24 3.69 13.83
C THR A 162 -13.20 2.20 13.52
N LEU A 163 -12.53 1.40 14.36
CA LEU A 163 -12.48 -0.06 14.19
C LEU A 163 -13.86 -0.71 14.28
N LYS A 164 -14.70 -0.27 15.23
CA LYS A 164 -16.05 -0.80 15.39
C LYS A 164 -16.94 -0.49 14.19
N GLU A 165 -16.81 0.70 13.60
CA GLU A 165 -17.53 1.08 12.39
C GLU A 165 -17.10 0.26 11.17
N VAL A 166 -15.79 0.02 11.01
CA VAL A 166 -15.25 -0.83 9.93
C VAL A 166 -15.69 -2.28 10.07
N GLN A 167 -15.76 -2.82 11.29
CA GLN A 167 -16.21 -4.19 11.55
C GLN A 167 -17.72 -4.36 11.33
N GLN A 168 -18.55 -3.41 11.77
CA GLN A 168 -20.00 -3.43 11.52
C GLN A 168 -20.33 -3.42 10.02
N ASN A 169 -19.61 -2.62 9.23
CA ASN A 169 -19.83 -2.57 7.78
C ASN A 169 -19.42 -3.87 7.05
N LYS A 170 -18.43 -4.62 7.56
CA LYS A 170 -18.05 -5.94 7.01
C LYS A 170 -19.12 -7.01 7.29
N GLU A 171 -19.76 -6.99 8.45
CA GLU A 171 -20.85 -7.93 8.77
C GLU A 171 -22.10 -7.69 7.91
N VAL A 172 -22.46 -6.43 7.66
CA VAL A 172 -23.58 -6.07 6.77
C VAL A 172 -23.31 -6.54 5.33
N LEU A 173 -22.07 -6.49 4.85
CA LEU A 173 -21.69 -6.97 3.52
C LEU A 173 -21.82 -8.50 3.39
N ASN A 174 -21.49 -9.25 4.44
CA ASN A 174 -21.63 -10.71 4.46
C ASN A 174 -23.11 -11.15 4.49
N ILE A 175 -24.00 -10.42 5.16
CA ILE A 175 -25.44 -10.71 5.19
C ILE A 175 -26.08 -10.57 3.79
N VAL A 176 -25.59 -9.64 2.95
CA VAL A 176 -26.06 -9.47 1.57
C VAL A 176 -25.58 -10.60 0.65
N GLN A 177 -24.48 -11.27 0.99
CA GLN A 177 -23.91 -12.35 0.18
C GLN A 177 -24.54 -13.73 0.41
N GLU A 178 -25.30 -13.93 1.49
CA GLU A 178 -25.88 -15.24 1.84
C GLU A 178 -27.30 -15.53 1.30
N THR A 179 -27.91 -14.65 0.50
CA THR A 179 -29.17 -15.01 -0.19
C THR A 179 -28.92 -16.00 -1.35
N PRO A 180 -29.69 -17.11 -1.47
CA PRO A 180 -29.34 -18.18 -2.41
C PRO A 180 -29.63 -17.80 -3.87
N LYS A 181 -28.63 -17.92 -4.74
CA LYS A 181 -28.76 -17.79 -6.20
C LYS A 181 -29.67 -18.89 -6.79
N LYS A 182 -30.78 -18.48 -7.42
CA LYS A 182 -31.59 -19.33 -8.31
C LYS A 182 -30.90 -19.42 -9.67
N LYS A 183 -30.80 -20.63 -10.24
CA LYS A 183 -30.20 -20.91 -11.55
C LYS A 183 -31.02 -20.26 -12.67
N GLU A 184 -30.36 -19.46 -13.52
CA GLU A 184 -30.88 -19.03 -14.83
C GLU A 184 -30.07 -19.69 -15.95
N GLU A 185 -30.79 -20.16 -16.96
CA GLU A 185 -30.30 -20.86 -18.16
C GLU A 185 -29.75 -19.86 -19.19
N PRO A 186 -28.83 -20.25 -20.09
CA PRO A 186 -28.14 -19.31 -20.97
C PRO A 186 -29.06 -18.73 -22.07
N PRO A 187 -28.96 -17.43 -22.41
CA PRO A 187 -29.75 -16.85 -23.49
C PRO A 187 -29.17 -17.18 -24.87
N LEU A 188 -30.09 -17.42 -25.82
CA LEU A 188 -29.84 -17.68 -27.24
C LEU A 188 -29.28 -16.45 -27.99
N LEU A 189 -28.35 -16.73 -28.91
CA LEU A 189 -27.70 -15.79 -29.82
C LEU A 189 -28.69 -15.11 -30.78
N ILE A 190 -28.78 -13.78 -30.74
CA ILE A 190 -29.41 -12.95 -31.78
C ILE A 190 -28.31 -12.19 -32.53
N LYS A 191 -28.28 -12.32 -33.87
CA LYS A 191 -27.35 -11.62 -34.76
C LYS A 191 -27.66 -10.12 -34.85
N PRO A 192 -26.66 -9.24 -35.00
CA PRO A 192 -26.88 -7.79 -35.07
C PRO A 192 -27.41 -7.34 -36.43
N GLN A 193 -28.39 -6.42 -36.42
CA GLN A 193 -28.77 -5.62 -37.58
C GLN A 193 -28.26 -4.17 -37.44
N PRO A 194 -27.90 -3.49 -38.54
CA PRO A 194 -27.34 -2.14 -38.50
C PRO A 194 -28.43 -1.06 -38.58
N LYS A 195 -28.26 0.05 -37.86
CA LYS A 195 -29.08 1.27 -37.99
C LYS A 195 -28.24 2.55 -37.84
N PRO A 196 -28.70 3.68 -38.39
CA PRO A 196 -27.89 4.56 -39.24
C PRO A 196 -27.44 5.86 -38.56
N ARG A 197 -26.47 6.50 -39.22
CA ARG A 197 -25.90 7.81 -38.89
C ARG A 197 -26.85 8.93 -39.33
N LEU A 198 -27.06 9.94 -38.46
CA LEU A 198 -27.50 11.28 -38.84
C LEU A 198 -26.83 12.31 -37.89
N ALA A 199 -26.40 13.41 -38.49
CA ALA A 199 -25.66 14.51 -37.88
C ALA A 199 -26.59 15.71 -37.63
N ASN A 200 -26.33 16.49 -36.57
CA ASN A 200 -26.02 17.93 -36.62
C ASN A 200 -26.25 18.60 -35.25
N ASP A 201 -25.19 19.28 -34.80
CA ASP A 201 -25.08 20.62 -34.21
C ASP A 201 -26.14 21.13 -33.22
N ALA A 202 -25.70 21.37 -31.98
CA ALA A 202 -26.03 22.56 -31.20
C ALA A 202 -24.93 22.86 -30.16
N ILE A 203 -24.44 24.09 -30.19
CA ILE A 203 -23.50 24.69 -29.23
C ILE A 203 -24.23 24.92 -27.90
N VAL A 204 -23.67 24.45 -26.78
CA VAL A 204 -24.05 24.91 -25.42
C VAL A 204 -22.78 25.06 -24.58
N GLU A 205 -22.75 26.20 -23.88
CA GLU A 205 -21.64 26.84 -23.17
C GLU A 205 -21.01 26.06 -22.01
N ASN A 206 -19.78 26.50 -21.71
CA ASN A 206 -18.93 26.12 -20.60
C ASN A 206 -19.61 26.29 -19.23
N ASN A 207 -19.58 25.24 -18.41
CA ASN A 207 -19.35 25.38 -16.96
C ASN A 207 -18.73 24.09 -16.38
N THR A 208 -17.48 24.29 -15.95
CA THR A 208 -16.55 23.51 -15.12
C THR A 208 -17.15 22.62 -14.02
N THR A 209 -17.07 21.30 -14.22
CA THR A 209 -16.34 20.30 -13.38
C THR A 209 -16.51 18.94 -14.05
N LYS A 210 -15.83 18.73 -15.18
CA LYS A 210 -15.84 17.43 -15.86
C LYS A 210 -14.71 16.61 -15.26
N THR A 211 -15.04 15.73 -14.31
CA THR A 211 -14.10 14.75 -13.74
C THR A 211 -13.38 14.07 -14.91
N LEU A 212 -12.04 14.26 -15.03
CA LEU A 212 -11.32 13.80 -16.22
C LEU A 212 -11.22 12.25 -16.30
N LEU A 213 -11.68 11.57 -15.26
CA LEU A 213 -12.02 10.15 -15.21
C LEU A 213 -13.48 10.05 -14.75
N ASP A 214 -14.43 9.97 -15.68
CA ASP A 214 -15.86 9.73 -15.40
C ASP A 214 -16.18 8.21 -15.36
N ASP A 215 -17.44 7.82 -15.16
CA ASP A 215 -17.83 6.43 -14.92
C ASP A 215 -17.56 5.47 -16.11
N LYS A 216 -17.19 5.99 -17.28
CA LYS A 216 -16.82 5.16 -18.44
C LYS A 216 -15.40 4.58 -18.33
N TYR A 217 -14.58 5.09 -17.42
CA TYR A 217 -13.22 4.60 -17.17
C TYR A 217 -13.21 3.59 -16.04
N LYS A 218 -12.44 2.50 -16.19
CA LYS A 218 -12.21 1.52 -15.14
C LYS A 218 -11.60 2.18 -13.89
N PRO A 219 -11.82 1.64 -12.66
CA PRO A 219 -11.14 2.12 -11.47
C PRO A 219 -9.62 1.97 -11.63
N ASN A 220 -8.87 2.95 -11.15
CA ASN A 220 -7.42 3.02 -11.33
C ASN A 220 -6.68 2.64 -10.04
N ASN A 221 -5.64 1.82 -10.17
CA ASN A 221 -4.62 1.61 -9.17
C ASN A 221 -3.29 2.09 -9.75
N ILE A 222 -2.84 3.26 -9.30
CA ILE A 222 -1.68 3.95 -9.83
C ILE A 222 -0.55 3.92 -8.81
N VAL A 223 0.61 3.42 -9.20
CA VAL A 223 1.83 3.45 -8.37
C VAL A 223 2.87 4.34 -9.04
N PHE A 224 3.28 5.42 -8.37
CA PHE A 224 4.45 6.18 -8.80
C PHE A 224 5.71 5.61 -8.19
N LEU A 225 6.59 5.10 -9.04
CA LEU A 225 7.96 4.74 -8.67
C LEU A 225 8.89 5.89 -9.04
N ILE A 226 9.39 6.60 -8.05
CA ILE A 226 10.10 7.87 -8.23
C ILE A 226 11.58 7.72 -7.92
N ASP A 227 12.41 8.12 -8.89
CA ASP A 227 13.82 8.40 -8.67
C ASP A 227 13.95 9.57 -7.70
N ALA A 228 14.47 9.33 -6.51
CA ALA A 228 14.75 10.36 -5.51
C ALA A 228 16.26 10.65 -5.41
N SER A 229 17.04 10.31 -6.44
CA SER A 229 18.47 10.60 -6.46
C SER A 229 18.78 12.11 -6.53
N THR A 230 20.02 12.48 -6.22
CA THR A 230 20.47 13.87 -6.21
C THR A 230 20.25 14.59 -7.55
N SER A 231 20.37 13.90 -8.69
CA SER A 231 20.17 14.52 -10.01
C SER A 231 18.74 15.01 -10.22
N MET A 232 17.76 14.45 -9.51
CA MET A 232 16.37 14.92 -9.55
C MET A 232 16.16 16.29 -8.88
N ARG A 233 17.11 16.77 -8.07
CA ARG A 233 17.11 18.17 -7.57
C ARG A 233 17.52 19.18 -8.63
N GLU A 234 18.25 18.75 -9.64
CA GLU A 234 18.82 19.65 -10.62
C GLU A 234 17.78 20.09 -11.64
N ALA A 235 17.97 21.30 -12.18
CA ALA A 235 17.16 21.85 -13.26
C ALA A 235 15.63 21.79 -13.02
N GLY A 236 15.17 21.77 -11.77
CA GLY A 236 13.74 21.69 -11.41
C GLY A 236 13.06 20.40 -11.90
N ARG A 237 13.78 19.27 -11.97
CA ARG A 237 13.22 17.96 -12.39
C ARG A 237 12.17 17.47 -11.39
N MET A 238 12.51 17.39 -10.11
CA MET A 238 11.59 16.97 -9.06
C MET A 238 10.38 17.89 -8.97
N ASP A 239 10.56 19.21 -9.08
CA ASP A 239 9.44 20.15 -9.06
C ASP A 239 8.48 19.92 -10.24
N LEU A 240 9.02 19.70 -11.45
CA LEU A 240 8.21 19.37 -12.62
C LEU A 240 7.46 18.03 -12.45
N LEU A 241 8.09 17.03 -11.84
CA LEU A 241 7.45 15.77 -11.52
C LEU A 241 6.31 15.97 -10.50
N LYS A 242 6.54 16.72 -9.42
CA LYS A 242 5.52 17.07 -8.42
C LYS A 242 4.33 17.77 -9.08
N THR A 243 4.58 18.77 -9.93
CA THR A 243 3.53 19.45 -10.71
C THR A 243 2.76 18.48 -11.60
N THR A 244 3.45 17.53 -12.24
CA THR A 244 2.81 16.49 -13.07
C THR A 244 1.88 15.60 -12.23
N MET A 245 2.36 15.13 -11.08
CA MET A 245 1.59 14.26 -10.18
C MET A 245 0.38 14.99 -9.61
N ILE A 246 0.51 16.26 -9.21
CA ILE A 246 -0.60 17.07 -8.70
C ILE A 246 -1.67 17.22 -9.78
N LYS A 247 -1.30 17.52 -11.03
CA LYS A 247 -2.26 17.60 -12.14
C LYS A 247 -2.96 16.28 -12.42
N LEU A 248 -2.25 15.15 -12.30
CA LEU A 248 -2.86 13.82 -12.46
C LEU A 248 -3.81 13.48 -11.29
N MET A 249 -3.47 13.92 -10.08
CA MET A 249 -4.27 13.67 -8.88
C MET A 249 -5.66 14.31 -8.98
N GLU A 250 -5.78 15.53 -9.50
CA GLU A 250 -7.04 16.29 -9.53
C GLU A 250 -8.25 15.46 -10.03
N PRO A 251 -8.18 14.78 -11.19
CA PRO A 251 -9.32 14.02 -11.70
C PRO A 251 -9.54 12.63 -11.11
N LEU A 252 -8.69 12.15 -10.18
CA LEU A 252 -8.91 10.84 -9.57
C LEU A 252 -10.26 10.81 -8.83
N ARG A 253 -11.01 9.72 -8.95
CA ARG A 253 -12.26 9.50 -8.23
C ARG A 253 -11.97 8.89 -6.85
N SER A 254 -13.00 8.79 -6.01
CA SER A 254 -12.91 8.07 -4.73
C SER A 254 -12.59 6.59 -4.87
N ILE A 255 -12.95 6.00 -6.02
CA ILE A 255 -12.68 4.59 -6.35
C ILE A 255 -11.28 4.36 -6.94
N ASP A 256 -10.56 5.43 -7.29
CA ASP A 256 -9.20 5.36 -7.80
C ASP A 256 -8.21 5.44 -6.63
N TYR A 257 -7.06 4.77 -6.74
CA TYR A 257 -6.02 4.73 -5.71
C TYR A 257 -4.68 5.19 -6.27
N LEU A 258 -3.91 5.89 -5.45
CA LEU A 258 -2.56 6.34 -5.74
C LEU A 258 -1.60 5.89 -4.64
N SER A 259 -0.45 5.35 -5.03
CA SER A 259 0.66 5.03 -4.13
C SER A 259 1.95 5.72 -4.61
N ILE A 260 2.87 6.02 -3.69
CA ILE A 260 4.18 6.60 -4.01
C ILE A 260 5.26 5.74 -3.39
N VAL A 261 6.13 5.22 -4.25
CA VAL A 261 7.37 4.52 -3.91
C VAL A 261 8.53 5.40 -4.35
N THR A 262 9.48 5.64 -3.47
CA THR A 262 10.71 6.38 -3.78
C THR A 262 11.90 5.44 -3.70
N TYR A 263 12.92 5.67 -4.52
CA TYR A 263 14.21 5.00 -4.36
C TYR A 263 15.37 5.97 -4.40
N SER A 264 16.27 5.82 -3.43
CA SER A 264 17.50 6.60 -3.33
C SER A 264 18.52 5.84 -2.47
N GLY A 265 19.11 4.80 -3.04
CA GLY A 265 19.91 3.81 -2.33
C GLY A 265 19.03 2.64 -1.89
N GLU A 266 18.03 2.88 -1.06
CA GLU A 266 16.99 1.88 -0.73
C GLU A 266 15.64 2.27 -1.35
N ALA A 267 14.75 1.30 -1.51
CA ALA A 267 13.37 1.52 -1.94
C ALA A 267 12.49 1.64 -0.70
N SER A 268 11.61 2.63 -0.69
CA SER A 268 10.67 2.87 0.42
C SER A 268 9.33 3.33 -0.13
N THR A 269 8.26 2.79 0.40
CA THR A 269 6.91 3.30 0.15
C THR A 269 6.70 4.57 0.98
N LEU A 270 6.64 5.72 0.30
CA LEU A 270 6.41 7.04 0.91
C LEU A 270 4.93 7.26 1.21
N MET A 271 4.06 6.77 0.34
CA MET A 271 2.61 6.87 0.49
C MET A 271 1.98 5.52 0.11
N PRO A 272 1.33 4.81 1.07
CA PRO A 272 0.60 3.60 0.77
C PRO A 272 -0.62 3.90 -0.13
N PRO A 273 -1.30 2.87 -0.65
CA PRO A 273 -2.50 3.06 -1.45
C PRO A 273 -3.51 4.01 -0.79
N THR A 274 -3.68 5.18 -1.39
CA THR A 274 -4.51 6.26 -0.87
C THR A 274 -5.61 6.57 -1.87
N SER A 275 -6.86 6.62 -1.41
CA SER A 275 -8.01 6.91 -2.26
C SER A 275 -7.89 8.30 -2.89
N GLY A 276 -8.31 8.42 -4.14
CA GLY A 276 -8.41 9.70 -4.84
C GLY A 276 -9.41 10.67 -4.20
N LYS A 277 -10.21 10.24 -3.21
CA LYS A 277 -10.99 11.12 -2.34
C LYS A 277 -10.10 11.99 -1.45
N ASP A 278 -8.96 11.45 -1.00
CA ASP A 278 -8.09 12.08 0.00
C ASP A 278 -7.04 12.99 -0.65
N LYS A 279 -7.50 13.92 -1.49
CA LYS A 279 -6.67 14.83 -2.29
C LYS A 279 -5.59 15.55 -1.46
N ASN A 280 -5.94 16.01 -0.26
CA ASN A 280 -5.02 16.75 0.60
C ASN A 280 -3.87 15.86 1.09
N ILE A 281 -4.16 14.59 1.41
CA ILE A 281 -3.14 13.62 1.83
C ILE A 281 -2.19 13.36 0.65
N ILE A 282 -2.76 13.08 -0.53
CA ILE A 282 -1.98 12.82 -1.73
C ILE A 282 -1.08 14.02 -2.07
N LYS A 283 -1.66 15.23 -2.09
CA LYS A 283 -0.93 16.46 -2.38
C LYS A 283 0.22 16.69 -1.40
N SER A 284 -0.04 16.54 -0.10
CA SER A 284 0.99 16.71 0.93
C SER A 284 2.11 15.69 0.78
N SER A 285 1.78 14.43 0.49
CA SER A 285 2.79 13.38 0.22
C SER A 285 3.65 13.72 -1.00
N ILE A 286 3.04 14.23 -2.08
CA ILE A 286 3.78 14.67 -3.27
C ILE A 286 4.72 15.83 -2.94
N GLU A 287 4.24 16.84 -2.22
CA GLU A 287 5.05 18.00 -1.83
C GLU A 287 6.27 17.60 -0.98
N ASN A 288 6.12 16.56 -0.16
CA ASN A 288 7.17 16.06 0.73
C ASN A 288 8.10 15.00 0.13
N ILE A 289 7.99 14.68 -1.17
CA ILE A 289 8.91 13.71 -1.81
C ILE A 289 10.36 14.21 -1.66
N PRO A 290 11.25 13.38 -1.08
CA PRO A 290 12.67 13.71 -0.94
C PRO A 290 13.39 13.59 -2.29
N ALA A 291 14.54 14.26 -2.40
CA ALA A 291 15.42 14.13 -3.56
C ALA A 291 16.88 14.07 -3.09
N ALA A 292 17.26 13.00 -2.40
CA ALA A 292 18.61 12.82 -1.89
C ALA A 292 19.04 11.36 -1.99
N GLY A 293 20.25 11.09 -2.49
CA GLY A 293 20.86 9.75 -2.45
C GLY A 293 21.32 9.23 -3.80
N SER A 294 21.73 7.96 -3.84
CA SER A 294 22.22 7.25 -5.04
C SER A 294 21.10 6.46 -5.73
N THR A 295 21.32 5.96 -6.95
CA THR A 295 20.29 5.23 -7.70
C THR A 295 20.41 3.72 -7.50
N GLN A 296 19.37 3.07 -6.95
CA GLN A 296 19.22 1.60 -6.91
C GLN A 296 17.89 1.15 -7.55
N ALA A 297 17.84 1.28 -8.87
CA ALA A 297 16.71 1.01 -9.75
C ALA A 297 16.02 -0.37 -9.55
N VAL A 298 16.80 -1.43 -9.32
CA VAL A 298 16.29 -2.82 -9.24
C VAL A 298 15.39 -3.02 -8.02
N LYS A 299 15.76 -2.45 -6.86
CA LYS A 299 14.98 -2.57 -5.63
C LYS A 299 13.67 -1.79 -5.76
N GLY A 300 13.74 -0.58 -6.32
CA GLY A 300 12.57 0.26 -6.57
C GLY A 300 11.51 -0.42 -7.44
N ILE A 301 11.89 -1.08 -8.55
CA ILE A 301 10.92 -1.82 -9.38
C ILE A 301 10.25 -2.95 -8.61
N LYS A 302 10.99 -3.71 -7.81
CA LYS A 302 10.39 -4.81 -7.05
C LYS A 302 9.37 -4.30 -6.03
N GLU A 303 9.72 -3.26 -5.29
CA GLU A 303 8.83 -2.60 -4.33
C GLU A 303 7.57 -2.07 -5.01
N ALA A 304 7.70 -1.39 -6.15
CA ALA A 304 6.55 -0.85 -6.88
C ALA A 304 5.63 -1.94 -7.45
N ILE A 305 6.22 -3.05 -7.93
CA ILE A 305 5.45 -4.22 -8.38
C ILE A 305 4.65 -4.79 -7.21
N GLU A 306 5.29 -4.94 -6.05
CA GLU A 306 4.65 -5.47 -4.86
C GLU A 306 3.50 -4.58 -4.37
N VAL A 307 3.74 -3.27 -4.24
CA VAL A 307 2.72 -2.28 -3.91
C VAL A 307 1.55 -2.35 -4.90
N GLY A 308 1.85 -2.39 -6.20
CA GLY A 308 0.83 -2.46 -7.25
C GLY A 308 0.00 -3.74 -7.19
N LEU A 309 0.62 -4.89 -6.90
CA LEU A 309 -0.08 -6.16 -6.76
C LEU A 309 -0.89 -6.24 -5.45
N SER A 310 -0.40 -5.65 -4.35
CA SER A 310 -1.10 -5.64 -3.06
C SER A 310 -2.45 -4.89 -3.09
N ASN A 311 -2.56 -3.90 -3.97
CA ASN A 311 -3.76 -3.10 -4.19
C ASN A 311 -4.36 -3.34 -5.60
N PHE A 312 -4.13 -4.52 -6.17
CA PHE A 312 -4.58 -4.83 -7.52
C PHE A 312 -6.10 -4.79 -7.61
N ILE A 313 -6.62 -4.03 -8.57
CA ILE A 313 -8.06 -3.94 -8.82
C ILE A 313 -8.42 -4.91 -9.94
N GLU A 314 -9.17 -5.96 -9.62
CA GLU A 314 -9.71 -6.88 -10.61
C GLU A 314 -10.62 -6.11 -11.60
N ASN A 315 -10.42 -6.35 -12.90
CA ASN A 315 -11.08 -5.60 -13.98
C ASN A 315 -10.84 -4.06 -13.93
N GLY A 316 -9.83 -3.60 -13.18
CA GLY A 316 -9.39 -2.22 -13.09
C GLY A 316 -8.21 -1.91 -14.03
N ASN A 317 -7.83 -0.64 -14.07
CA ASN A 317 -6.58 -0.19 -14.66
C ASN A 317 -5.47 -0.22 -13.60
N ASN A 318 -4.55 -1.17 -13.72
CA ASN A 318 -3.42 -1.31 -12.80
C ASN A 318 -2.14 -0.87 -13.50
N GLN A 319 -1.49 0.17 -12.98
CA GLN A 319 -0.39 0.82 -13.68
C GLN A 319 0.67 1.39 -12.74
N ILE A 320 1.93 1.12 -13.07
CA ILE A 320 3.11 1.73 -12.46
C ILE A 320 3.64 2.82 -13.40
N PHE A 321 3.93 4.01 -12.86
CA PHE A 321 4.71 5.03 -13.53
C PHE A 321 6.10 5.12 -12.90
N LEU A 322 7.12 4.66 -13.62
CA LEU A 322 8.52 4.89 -13.27
C LEU A 322 8.93 6.30 -13.71
N ALA A 323 9.21 7.21 -12.79
CA ALA A 323 9.71 8.55 -13.09
C ALA A 323 11.22 8.65 -12.81
N SER A 324 12.01 9.00 -13.83
CA SER A 324 13.47 9.18 -13.70
C SER A 324 14.01 10.14 -14.76
N ASP A 325 15.18 10.72 -14.51
CA ASP A 325 15.95 11.54 -15.44
C ASP A 325 16.96 10.75 -16.29
N GLY A 326 17.08 9.43 -16.05
CA GLY A 326 17.85 8.54 -16.92
C GLY A 326 18.94 7.71 -16.25
N ALA A 327 19.14 7.82 -14.94
CA ALA A 327 20.06 6.98 -14.18
C ALA A 327 19.55 5.54 -13.97
N PHE A 328 18.56 5.10 -14.76
CA PHE A 328 17.92 3.81 -14.59
C PHE A 328 18.55 2.73 -15.48
N ASP A 329 19.43 1.91 -14.88
CA ASP A 329 20.01 0.73 -15.54
C ASP A 329 19.44 -0.54 -14.92
N ILE A 330 18.65 -1.30 -15.69
CA ILE A 330 18.20 -2.63 -15.29
C ILE A 330 19.29 -3.70 -15.50
N GLY A 331 20.39 -3.36 -16.19
CA GLY A 331 21.45 -4.26 -16.63
C GLY A 331 20.99 -5.14 -17.79
N GLU A 332 21.66 -5.05 -18.94
CA GLU A 332 21.33 -5.89 -20.12
C GLU A 332 21.34 -7.39 -19.80
N ARG A 333 22.18 -7.81 -18.85
CA ARG A 333 22.32 -9.20 -18.40
C ARG A 333 21.37 -9.61 -17.27
N ASN A 334 20.54 -8.70 -16.76
CA ASN A 334 19.60 -9.00 -15.67
C ASN A 334 18.30 -9.60 -16.21
N THR A 335 18.40 -10.80 -16.78
CA THR A 335 17.28 -11.53 -17.36
C THR A 335 16.16 -11.77 -16.33
N ARG A 336 16.51 -11.95 -15.06
CA ARG A 336 15.53 -12.15 -13.97
C ARG A 336 14.62 -10.94 -13.79
N LEU A 337 15.19 -9.73 -13.73
CA LEU A 337 14.39 -8.50 -13.57
C LEU A 337 13.53 -8.22 -14.82
N ARG A 338 14.11 -8.38 -16.01
CA ARG A 338 13.39 -8.23 -17.28
C ARG A 338 12.19 -9.17 -17.35
N ASN A 339 12.40 -10.45 -17.02
CA ASN A 339 11.33 -11.44 -16.96
C ASN A 339 10.28 -11.09 -15.90
N GLN A 340 10.71 -10.55 -14.74
CA GLN A 340 9.79 -10.12 -13.70
C GLN A 340 8.89 -8.96 -14.19
N ILE A 341 9.46 -7.95 -14.85
CA ILE A 341 8.71 -6.84 -15.45
C ILE A 341 7.70 -7.36 -16.47
N SER A 342 8.13 -8.23 -17.39
CA SER A 342 7.24 -8.77 -18.43
C SER A 342 6.11 -9.63 -17.87
N LYS A 343 6.41 -10.49 -16.88
CA LYS A 343 5.38 -11.30 -16.20
C LYS A 343 4.38 -10.44 -15.44
N THR A 344 4.84 -9.36 -14.82
CA THR A 344 3.96 -8.41 -14.11
C THR A 344 3.01 -7.71 -15.08
N ALA A 345 3.52 -7.31 -16.24
CA ALA A 345 2.68 -6.75 -17.30
C ALA A 345 1.69 -7.78 -17.87
N GLU A 346 2.08 -9.05 -17.96
CA GLU A 346 1.19 -10.15 -18.35
C GLU A 346 0.09 -10.43 -17.33
N SER A 347 0.33 -10.19 -16.04
CA SER A 347 -0.69 -10.30 -14.99
C SER A 347 -1.63 -9.08 -14.92
N GLY A 348 -1.49 -8.12 -15.84
CA GLY A 348 -2.37 -6.95 -15.94
C GLY A 348 -1.88 -5.71 -15.18
N LEU A 349 -0.69 -5.73 -14.56
CA LEU A 349 -0.05 -4.56 -13.95
C LEU A 349 1.01 -3.98 -14.90
N SER A 350 0.61 -2.98 -15.68
CA SER A 350 1.49 -2.37 -16.69
C SER A 350 2.54 -1.45 -16.06
N ILE A 351 3.68 -1.26 -16.74
CA ILE A 351 4.72 -0.31 -16.32
C ILE A 351 4.97 0.70 -17.44
N SER A 352 4.48 1.93 -17.25
CA SER A 352 4.83 3.11 -18.04
C SER A 352 6.02 3.83 -17.43
N VAL A 353 6.72 4.62 -18.24
CA VAL A 353 7.93 5.33 -17.83
C VAL A 353 7.81 6.81 -18.18
N ILE A 354 8.08 7.67 -17.20
CA ILE A 354 8.14 9.12 -17.33
C ILE A 354 9.61 9.55 -17.33
N GLY A 355 10.10 9.99 -18.48
CA GLY A 355 11.42 10.63 -18.60
C GLY A 355 11.35 12.12 -18.30
N ILE A 356 11.86 12.55 -17.14
CA ILE A 356 11.83 13.95 -16.70
C ILE A 356 13.12 14.66 -17.12
N LYS A 357 13.02 15.62 -18.06
CA LYS A 357 14.15 16.38 -18.61
C LYS A 357 15.37 15.50 -18.92
N ASN A 358 15.14 14.26 -19.37
CA ASN A 358 16.18 13.28 -19.59
C ASN A 358 16.84 13.47 -20.96
N GLU A 359 18.12 13.15 -21.03
CA GLU A 359 18.89 13.19 -22.28
C GLU A 359 18.47 12.10 -23.26
N ASN A 360 18.82 12.28 -24.55
CA ASN A 360 18.45 11.30 -25.57
C ASN A 360 19.16 9.94 -25.38
N TRP A 361 20.39 9.95 -24.86
CA TRP A 361 21.16 8.72 -24.66
C TRP A 361 20.60 7.86 -23.51
N THR A 362 19.96 8.46 -22.50
CA THR A 362 19.29 7.72 -21.41
C THR A 362 17.89 7.23 -21.80
N ALA A 363 17.24 7.89 -22.78
CA ALA A 363 15.90 7.53 -23.22
C ALA A 363 15.77 6.09 -23.76
N LYS A 364 16.84 5.53 -24.34
CA LYS A 364 16.81 4.14 -24.86
C LYS A 364 16.48 3.13 -23.76
N ARG A 365 17.11 3.26 -22.59
CA ARG A 365 16.92 2.37 -21.44
C ARG A 365 15.53 2.51 -20.83
N LEU A 366 15.06 3.76 -20.70
CA LEU A 366 13.71 4.06 -20.21
C LEU A 366 12.63 3.49 -21.14
N LYS A 367 12.81 3.60 -22.45
CA LYS A 367 11.90 3.01 -23.45
C LYS A 367 11.88 1.48 -23.40
N GLU A 368 13.03 0.86 -23.15
CA GLU A 368 13.11 -0.60 -23.00
C GLU A 368 12.26 -1.10 -21.83
N ILE A 369 12.30 -0.41 -20.68
CA ILE A 369 11.49 -0.77 -19.51
C ILE A 369 10.00 -0.61 -19.81
N ALA A 370 9.59 0.50 -20.43
CA ALA A 370 8.21 0.71 -20.85
C ALA A 370 7.73 -0.41 -21.79
N SER A 371 8.57 -0.78 -22.76
CA SER A 371 8.27 -1.87 -23.69
C SER A 371 8.12 -3.22 -23.00
N LEU A 372 9.00 -3.57 -22.06
CA LEU A 372 8.91 -4.80 -21.28
C LEU A 372 7.67 -4.81 -20.39
N GLY A 373 7.31 -3.64 -19.84
CA GLY A 373 6.15 -3.43 -18.98
C GLY A 373 4.82 -3.29 -19.70
N LYS A 374 4.78 -3.45 -21.03
CA LYS A 374 3.61 -3.20 -21.90
C LYS A 374 2.95 -1.84 -21.64
N GLY A 375 3.75 -0.85 -21.22
CA GLY A 375 3.32 0.52 -20.97
C GLY A 375 3.92 1.49 -22.00
N ASN A 376 3.72 2.78 -21.73
CA ASN A 376 4.16 3.86 -22.62
C ASN A 376 5.35 4.61 -22.03
N TYR A 377 6.17 5.20 -22.91
CA TYR A 377 7.22 6.14 -22.51
C TYR A 377 6.75 7.56 -22.77
N VAL A 378 6.62 8.36 -21.72
CA VAL A 378 6.21 9.77 -21.75
C VAL A 378 7.42 10.63 -21.42
N LYS A 379 7.75 11.60 -22.27
CA LYS A 379 8.87 12.52 -22.03
C LYS A 379 8.33 13.89 -21.64
N ILE A 380 8.75 14.39 -20.48
CA ILE A 380 8.32 15.69 -19.95
C ILE A 380 9.54 16.59 -19.83
N LYS A 381 9.59 17.65 -20.63
CA LYS A 381 10.64 18.68 -20.55
C LYS A 381 10.13 19.98 -19.92
N SER A 382 8.81 20.20 -19.95
CA SER A 382 8.15 21.42 -19.51
C SER A 382 6.75 21.16 -18.94
N GLU A 383 6.19 22.14 -18.24
CA GLU A 383 4.84 22.06 -17.66
C GLU A 383 3.71 21.85 -18.68
N LYS A 384 3.94 22.20 -19.95
CA LYS A 384 2.96 22.00 -21.03
C LYS A 384 2.78 20.52 -21.39
N GLU A 385 3.76 19.68 -21.07
CA GLU A 385 3.77 18.26 -21.43
C GLU A 385 3.24 17.38 -20.28
N THR A 386 2.91 17.96 -19.13
CA THR A 386 2.43 17.20 -17.95
C THR A 386 1.10 16.50 -18.19
N GLU A 387 0.27 17.02 -19.09
CA GLU A 387 -1.03 16.44 -19.44
C GLU A 387 -0.89 15.08 -20.13
N GLN A 388 0.26 14.78 -20.74
CA GLN A 388 0.50 13.52 -21.42
C GLN A 388 0.39 12.31 -20.47
N VAL A 389 0.74 12.47 -19.19
CA VAL A 389 0.60 11.39 -18.19
C VAL A 389 -0.88 11.12 -17.90
N LEU A 390 -1.69 12.17 -17.81
CA LEU A 390 -3.13 12.01 -17.63
C LEU A 390 -3.78 11.33 -18.85
N GLU A 391 -3.37 11.70 -20.05
CA GLU A 391 -3.85 11.03 -21.27
C GLU A 391 -3.45 9.56 -21.31
N ASP A 392 -2.25 9.21 -20.83
CA ASP A 392 -1.82 7.80 -20.70
C ASP A 392 -2.75 6.99 -19.78
N VAL A 393 -3.05 7.54 -18.61
CA VAL A 393 -3.98 6.93 -17.64
C VAL A 393 -5.37 6.73 -18.26
N LYS A 394 -5.90 7.76 -18.94
CA LYS A 394 -7.21 7.67 -19.60
C LYS A 394 -7.23 6.57 -20.66
N ILE A 395 -6.21 6.47 -21.50
CA ILE A 395 -6.14 5.47 -22.58
C ILE A 395 -6.12 4.06 -21.98
N ASN A 396 -5.36 3.85 -20.90
CA ASN A 396 -5.27 2.54 -20.26
C ASN A 396 -6.56 2.19 -19.50
N ALA A 397 -7.23 3.17 -18.89
CA ALA A 397 -8.50 2.96 -18.19
C ALA A 397 -9.72 2.72 -19.10
N LEU A 398 -9.56 2.84 -20.43
CA LEU A 398 -10.59 2.48 -21.42
C LEU A 398 -10.45 1.06 -21.97
N LYS A 399 -9.28 0.44 -21.82
CA LYS A 399 -9.03 -0.95 -22.22
C LYS A 399 -9.60 -1.87 -21.16
#